data_AF-A0A519VUQ5-F1
#
_entry.id   AF-A0A519VUQ5-F1
#
_cell.length_a   1.000
_cell.length_b   1.000
_cell.length_c   1.000
_cell.angle_alpha   90.00
_cell.angle_beta   90.00
_cell.angle_gamma   90.00
#
_symmetry.space_group_name_H-M   'P 1'
#
loop_
_entity.id
_entity.type
_entity.pdbx_description
1 polymer ?
#
loop_
_entity_poly.entity_id
_entity_poly.type
_entity_poly.pdbx_seq_one_letter_code
_entity_poly.pdbx_strand_id
1 'polypeptide(L)'
;FSDLKLSTGLRAITGLSTSAMHTSYYHTPVEDQHCKKIIISKKQYQQLINYITASFLTDEKGQFINIGSEIHYDDTDAFYKAKGSYSIFKTCNTWANSALKSCDQKACLWTIFDTPILNKYQ
;
A
#
# COMPACT_ATOMS: atom_id res chain seq x y z
N PHE A 1 -14.81 6.70 2.42
CA PHE A 1 -14.30 5.38 2.83
C PHE A 1 -14.81 5.08 4.23
N SER A 2 -15.82 4.21 4.34
CA SER A 2 -16.63 4.04 5.55
C SER A 2 -15.89 3.28 6.67
N ASP A 3 -16.07 3.74 7.92
CA ASP A 3 -15.53 3.22 9.19
C ASP A 3 -15.60 1.70 9.41
N LEU A 4 -16.48 1.00 8.69
CA LEU A 4 -16.61 -0.46 8.71
C LEU A 4 -15.41 -1.21 8.10
N LYS A 5 -14.73 -0.62 7.10
CA LYS A 5 -13.53 -1.25 6.49
C LYS A 5 -12.29 -1.07 7.37
N LEU A 6 -12.20 0.06 8.08
CA LEU A 6 -11.07 0.35 8.97
C LEU A 6 -11.06 -0.61 10.17
N SER A 7 -12.22 -0.84 10.79
CA SER A 7 -12.36 -1.71 11.97
C SER A 7 -12.15 -3.19 11.66
N THR A 8 -12.61 -3.66 10.51
CA THR A 8 -12.37 -5.03 10.03
C THR A 8 -10.91 -5.24 9.61
N GLY A 9 -10.27 -4.22 9.01
CA GLY A 9 -8.83 -4.17 8.71
C GLY A 9 -7.98 -4.25 9.97
N LEU A 10 -8.37 -3.48 10.98
CA LEU A 10 -7.74 -3.53 12.29
C LEU A 10 -7.83 -4.94 12.90
N ARG A 11 -8.99 -5.61 12.79
CA ARG A 11 -9.17 -6.98 13.33
C ARG A 11 -8.25 -8.00 12.69
N ALA A 12 -8.06 -7.96 11.37
CA ALA A 12 -7.12 -8.82 10.65
C ALA A 12 -5.66 -8.62 11.12
N ILE A 13 -5.34 -7.40 11.56
CA ILE A 13 -3.99 -7.00 11.99
C ILE A 13 -3.77 -7.26 13.50
N THR A 14 -4.81 -7.20 14.34
CA THR A 14 -4.68 -7.37 15.81
C THR A 14 -4.18 -8.75 16.26
N GLY A 15 -4.24 -9.77 15.39
CA GLY A 15 -3.70 -11.11 15.65
C GLY A 15 -2.32 -11.39 15.05
N LEU A 16 -1.76 -10.45 14.28
CA LEU A 16 -0.46 -10.61 13.64
C LEU A 16 0.64 -9.98 14.50
N SER A 17 1.72 -10.72 14.75
CA SER A 17 2.93 -10.18 15.38
C SER A 17 3.71 -9.21 14.46
N THR A 18 3.28 -9.06 13.20
CA THR A 18 3.92 -8.27 12.14
C THR A 18 2.89 -7.52 11.30
N SER A 19 3.32 -6.48 10.59
CA SER A 19 2.44 -5.76 9.64
C SER A 19 2.03 -6.63 8.45
N ALA A 20 0.92 -6.29 7.78
CA ALA A 20 0.48 -6.92 6.54
C ALA A 20 0.37 -5.89 5.40
N MET A 21 0.62 -6.33 4.17
CA MET A 21 0.31 -5.58 2.95
C MET A 21 -0.99 -6.12 2.38
N HIS A 22 -1.98 -5.23 2.27
CA HIS A 22 -3.24 -5.51 1.58
C HIS A 22 -3.07 -5.10 0.11
N THR A 23 -3.36 -6.02 -0.79
CA THR A 23 -3.30 -5.80 -2.24
C THR A 23 -4.64 -6.14 -2.87
N SER A 24 -5.16 -5.25 -3.69
CA SER A 24 -6.36 -5.46 -4.49
C SER A 24 -6.00 -5.45 -5.97
N TYR A 25 -6.47 -6.44 -6.72
CA TYR A 25 -6.31 -6.46 -8.17
C TYR A 25 -7.39 -5.61 -8.85
N TYR A 26 -6.96 -4.63 -9.66
CA TYR A 26 -7.86 -3.83 -10.49
C TYR A 26 -7.67 -4.19 -11.96
N HIS A 27 -8.73 -4.68 -12.61
CA HIS A 27 -8.68 -5.02 -14.04
C HIS A 27 -8.45 -3.78 -14.93
N THR A 28 -9.12 -2.68 -14.60
CA THR A 28 -8.93 -1.39 -15.28
C THR A 28 -9.08 -0.26 -14.27
N PRO A 29 -7.99 0.43 -13.91
CA PRO A 29 -8.07 1.62 -13.06
C PRO A 29 -8.87 2.72 -13.76
N VAL A 30 -9.81 3.34 -13.06
CA VAL A 30 -10.60 4.48 -13.55
C VAL A 30 -10.18 5.72 -12.77
N GLU A 31 -9.82 6.79 -13.48
CA GLU A 31 -9.46 8.06 -12.84
C GLU A 31 -10.69 8.73 -12.22
N ASP A 32 -10.58 9.14 -10.96
CA ASP A 32 -11.63 9.86 -10.24
C ASP A 32 -11.03 10.77 -9.14
N GLN A 33 -11.81 11.14 -8.13
CA GLN A 33 -11.33 11.97 -7.01
C GLN A 33 -10.36 11.21 -6.05
N HIS A 34 -10.36 9.88 -6.07
CA HIS A 34 -9.56 8.98 -5.23
C HIS A 34 -8.49 8.19 -6.01
N CYS A 35 -8.58 8.15 -7.35
CA CYS A 35 -7.62 7.52 -8.24
C CYS A 35 -7.07 8.54 -9.24
N LYS A 36 -5.77 8.86 -9.16
CA LYS A 36 -5.10 9.82 -10.04
C LYS A 36 -4.04 9.14 -10.87
N LYS A 37 -4.01 9.44 -12.16
CA LYS A 37 -2.94 8.99 -13.06
C LYS A 37 -1.65 9.75 -12.77
N ILE A 38 -0.54 9.02 -12.78
CA ILE A 38 0.80 9.58 -12.76
C ILE A 38 1.55 9.15 -14.01
N ILE A 39 2.31 10.06 -14.60
CA ILE A 39 3.21 9.77 -15.72
C ILE A 39 4.63 9.76 -15.18
N ILE A 40 5.29 8.61 -15.29
CA ILE A 40 6.64 8.39 -14.76
C ILE A 40 7.54 7.77 -15.82
N SER A 41 8.83 8.07 -15.75
CA SER A 41 9.83 7.46 -16.65
C SER A 41 10.05 5.97 -16.31
N LYS A 42 10.65 5.21 -17.23
CA LYS A 42 11.03 3.81 -17.00
C LYS A 42 11.94 3.64 -15.77
N LYS A 43 12.84 4.60 -15.53
CA LYS A 43 13.74 4.61 -14.36
C LYS A 43 12.94 4.74 -13.06
N GLN A 44 12.00 5.69 -13.02
CA GLN A 44 11.14 5.92 -11.85
C GLN A 44 10.20 4.74 -11.58
N TYR A 45 9.69 4.12 -12.63
CA TYR A 45 8.90 2.89 -12.50
C TYR A 45 9.71 1.76 -11.83
N GLN A 46 10.98 1.57 -12.23
CA GLN A 46 11.83 0.57 -11.59
C GLN A 46 12.13 0.90 -10.12
N GLN A 47 12.38 2.17 -9.80
CA GLN A 47 12.57 2.62 -8.41
C GLN A 47 11.33 2.33 -7.56
N LEU A 48 10.14 2.61 -8.11
CA LEU A 48 8.87 2.33 -7.46
C LEU A 48 8.66 0.83 -7.21
N ILE A 49 8.93 -0.02 -8.21
CA ILE A 49 8.88 -1.48 -8.05
C ILE A 49 9.80 -1.90 -6.91
N ASN A 50 11.05 -1.44 -6.90
CA ASN A 50 12.03 -1.83 -5.88
C ASN A 50 11.56 -1.44 -4.46
N TYR A 51 10.96 -0.25 -4.30
CA TYR A 51 10.39 0.17 -3.02
C TYR A 51 9.21 -0.71 -2.59
N ILE A 52 8.28 -0.97 -3.52
CA ILE A 52 7.10 -1.80 -3.25
C ILE A 52 7.54 -3.22 -2.86
N THR A 53 8.39 -3.87 -3.66
CA THR A 53 8.86 -5.24 -3.37
C THR A 53 9.65 -5.33 -2.08
N ALA A 54 10.47 -4.32 -1.76
CA ALA A 54 11.19 -4.23 -0.48
C ALA A 54 10.26 -4.05 0.73
N SER A 55 8.96 -3.78 0.53
CA SER A 55 7.97 -3.70 1.60
C SER A 55 7.40 -5.07 2.01
N PHE A 56 7.61 -6.13 1.21
CA PHE A 56 7.12 -7.48 1.48
C PHE A 56 8.18 -8.35 2.15
N LEU A 57 7.73 -9.28 2.98
CA LEU A 57 8.55 -10.42 3.43
C LEU A 57 8.50 -11.52 2.37
N THR A 58 9.65 -12.15 2.15
CA THR A 58 9.83 -13.27 1.24
C THR A 58 10.22 -14.53 2.00
N ASP A 59 9.84 -15.69 1.49
CA ASP A 59 10.32 -16.98 1.96
C ASP A 59 11.77 -17.26 1.50
N GLU A 60 12.29 -18.44 1.84
CA GLU A 60 13.63 -18.90 1.45
C GLU A 60 13.80 -19.03 -0.07
N LYS A 61 12.70 -19.08 -0.83
CA LYS A 61 12.69 -19.16 -2.30
C LYS A 61 12.53 -17.78 -2.95
N GLY A 62 12.46 -16.71 -2.15
CA GLY A 62 12.26 -15.34 -2.64
C GLY A 62 10.81 -15.01 -3.02
N GLN A 63 9.83 -15.85 -2.66
CA GLN A 63 8.42 -15.61 -2.96
C GLN A 63 7.75 -14.82 -1.84
N PHE A 64 6.82 -13.91 -2.17
CA PHE A 64 6.09 -13.16 -1.15
C PHE A 64 5.21 -14.08 -0.30
N ILE A 65 5.33 -13.94 1.01
CA ILE A 65 4.60 -14.80 1.95
C ILE A 65 3.14 -14.34 2.03
N ASN A 66 2.25 -15.07 1.36
CA ASN A 66 0.81 -14.87 1.47
C ASN A 66 0.32 -15.31 2.87
N ILE A 67 -0.59 -14.54 3.48
CA ILE A 67 -1.10 -14.82 4.84
C ILE A 67 -2.17 -15.92 4.82
N GLY A 68 -2.69 -16.29 3.65
CA GLY A 68 -3.63 -17.40 3.46
C GLY A 68 -4.93 -17.25 4.25
N SER A 69 -5.27 -16.03 4.68
CA SER A 69 -6.45 -15.82 5.52
C SER A 69 -7.72 -15.91 4.69
N GLU A 70 -8.74 -16.58 5.24
CA GLU A 70 -10.15 -16.52 4.80
C GLU A 70 -10.74 -15.09 4.85
N ILE A 71 -9.96 -14.10 5.28
CA ILE A 71 -10.30 -12.69 5.30
C ILE A 71 -10.03 -12.12 3.90
N HIS A 72 -11.06 -12.09 3.06
CA HIS A 72 -11.09 -11.35 1.81
C HIS A 72 -12.13 -10.23 1.93
N TYR A 73 -11.79 -8.98 1.63
CA TYR A 73 -12.83 -7.94 1.51
C TYR A 73 -13.59 -8.05 0.18
N ASP A 74 -12.94 -8.64 -0.81
CA ASP A 74 -13.44 -8.89 -2.16
C ASP A 74 -12.64 -10.07 -2.77
N ASP A 75 -13.18 -10.71 -3.81
CA ASP A 75 -12.56 -11.87 -4.47
C ASP A 75 -11.21 -11.53 -5.14
N THR A 76 -10.92 -10.24 -5.29
CA THR A 76 -9.68 -9.71 -5.86
C THR A 76 -8.62 -9.35 -4.82
N ASP A 77 -8.89 -9.58 -3.54
CA ASP A 77 -8.02 -9.16 -2.44
C ASP A 77 -7.09 -10.28 -1.97
N ALA A 78 -5.84 -9.91 -1.75
CA ALA A 78 -4.82 -10.75 -1.16
C ALA A 78 -4.06 -10.02 -0.04
N PHE A 79 -3.62 -10.79 0.96
CA PHE A 79 -2.85 -10.29 2.10
C PHE A 79 -1.50 -10.98 2.14
N TYR A 80 -0.44 -10.18 2.30
CA TYR A 80 0.93 -10.67 2.40
C TYR A 80 1.61 -10.14 3.66
N LYS A 81 2.59 -10.90 4.19
CA LYS A 81 3.40 -10.42 5.30
C LYS A 81 4.28 -9.25 4.84
N ALA A 82 4.26 -8.15 5.60
CA ALA A 82 5.07 -6.97 5.30
C ALA A 82 6.34 -6.91 6.17
N LYS A 83 7.38 -6.24 5.67
CA LYS A 83 8.61 -5.97 6.43
C LYS A 83 8.37 -4.84 7.45
N GLY A 84 8.61 -5.14 8.73
CA GLY A 84 8.63 -4.17 9.83
C GLY A 84 7.45 -4.30 10.81
N SER A 85 7.62 -3.66 11.97
CA SER A 85 6.63 -3.64 13.05
C SER A 85 5.54 -2.60 12.76
N TYR A 86 4.29 -2.94 13.07
CA TYR A 86 3.17 -2.01 12.96
C TYR A 86 3.46 -0.79 13.85
N SER A 87 3.43 0.40 13.28
CA SER A 87 3.52 1.65 14.01
C SER A 87 2.40 2.54 13.51
N ILE A 88 1.60 3.08 14.43
CA ILE A 88 0.57 4.09 14.14
C ILE A 88 1.12 5.35 13.45
N PHE A 89 2.45 5.53 13.44
CA PHE A 89 3.16 6.59 12.72
C PHE A 89 3.56 6.21 11.27
N LYS A 90 3.38 4.94 10.88
CA LYS A 90 3.59 4.39 9.53
C LYS A 90 2.25 3.96 8.92
N THR A 91 1.34 4.91 8.75
CA THR A 91 0.05 4.68 8.09
C THR A 91 0.24 4.32 6.60
N CYS A 92 -0.81 3.74 5.98
CA CYS A 92 -0.86 3.50 4.54
C CYS A 92 -0.52 4.76 3.71
N ASN A 93 -0.94 5.94 4.19
CA ASN A 93 -0.63 7.23 3.57
C ASN A 93 0.87 7.59 3.66
N THR A 94 1.51 7.34 4.81
CA THR A 94 2.96 7.54 4.96
C THR A 94 3.74 6.60 4.04
N TRP A 95 3.31 5.34 3.92
CA TRP A 95 3.90 4.37 3.00
C TRP A 95 3.72 4.82 1.53
N ALA A 96 2.51 5.18 1.11
CA ALA A 96 2.24 5.64 -0.26
C ALA A 96 3.04 6.89 -0.63
N ASN A 97 3.12 7.86 0.29
CA ASN A 97 3.94 9.05 0.10
C ASN A 97 5.44 8.74 -0.02
N SER A 98 5.92 7.77 0.76
CA SER A 98 7.31 7.33 0.72
C SER A 98 7.62 6.59 -0.58
N ALA A 99 6.66 5.82 -1.11
CA ALA A 99 6.75 5.22 -2.44
C ALA A 99 6.93 6.28 -3.52
N LEU A 100 6.13 7.35 -3.50
CA LEU A 100 6.28 8.49 -4.41
C LEU A 100 7.65 9.18 -4.26
N LYS A 101 8.13 9.40 -3.03
CA LYS A 101 9.48 9.95 -2.80
C LYS A 101 10.57 9.06 -3.36
N SER A 102 10.43 7.74 -3.23
CA SER A 102 11.45 6.78 -3.68
C SER A 102 11.67 6.78 -5.19
N CYS A 103 10.68 7.26 -5.96
CA CYS A 103 10.73 7.36 -7.42
C CYS A 103 10.72 8.82 -7.93
N ASP A 104 11.20 9.76 -7.13
CA ASP A 104 11.35 11.18 -7.50
C ASP A 104 10.03 11.84 -7.96
N GLN A 105 8.90 11.43 -7.36
CA GLN A 105 7.57 11.95 -7.64
C GLN A 105 7.09 12.97 -6.60
N LYS A 106 6.07 13.76 -6.94
CA LYS A 106 5.50 14.77 -6.04
C LYS A 106 4.98 14.11 -4.76
N ALA A 107 5.52 14.54 -3.62
CA ALA A 107 5.18 13.98 -2.32
C ALA A 107 4.89 15.08 -1.29
N CYS A 108 4.19 14.71 -0.22
CA CYS A 108 3.81 15.56 0.90
C CYS A 108 4.85 15.52 2.03
N LEU A 109 4.91 16.62 2.79
CA LEU A 109 5.63 16.68 4.06
C LEU A 109 4.80 16.02 5.19
N TRP A 110 3.47 16.11 5.11
CA TRP A 110 2.52 15.57 6.08
C TRP A 110 1.55 14.57 5.41
N THR A 111 1.36 13.42 6.04
CA THR A 111 0.68 12.24 5.45
C THR A 111 -0.45 11.68 6.32
N ILE A 112 -0.98 12.48 7.25
CA ILE A 112 -2.07 12.02 8.13
C ILE A 112 -3.33 11.70 7.30
N PHE A 113 -3.59 12.48 6.26
CA PHE A 113 -4.66 12.26 5.28
C PHE A 113 -4.07 11.96 3.89
N ASP A 114 -4.85 11.30 3.05
CA ASP A 114 -4.55 10.98 1.65
C ASP A 114 -4.74 12.20 0.73
N THR A 115 -5.71 13.05 1.06
CA THR A 115 -6.12 14.23 0.27
C THR A 115 -4.93 15.13 -0.13
N PRO A 116 -3.96 15.45 0.75
CA PRO A 116 -2.79 16.23 0.35
C PRO A 116 -1.93 15.55 -0.72
N ILE A 117 -1.84 14.22 -0.72
CA ILE A 117 -1.08 13.45 -1.72
C ILE A 117 -1.80 13.54 -3.06
N LEU A 118 -3.11 13.25 -3.08
CA LEU A 118 -3.91 13.27 -4.30
C LEU A 118 -3.98 14.66 -4.95
N ASN A 119 -4.05 15.73 -4.15
CA ASN A 119 -4.09 17.11 -4.65
C ASN A 119 -2.83 17.53 -5.43
N LYS A 120 -1.71 16.82 -5.30
CA LYS A 120 -0.50 17.09 -6.11
C LYS A 120 -0.63 16.66 -7.57
N TYR A 121 -1.63 15.86 -7.88
CA TYR A 121 -1.88 15.23 -9.17
C TYR A 121 -3.25 15.60 -9.73
N GLN A 122 -3.75 16.79 -9.38
CA GLN A 122 -4.82 17.47 -10.11
C GLN A 122 -4.28 18.09 -11.40
#